data_AF-A0A968HR13-F1
#
_entry.id   AF-A0A968HR13-F1
#
_cell.length_a   1.000
_cell.length_b   1.000
_cell.length_c   1.000
_cell.angle_alpha   90.00
_cell.angle_beta   90.00
_cell.angle_gamma   90.00
#
_symmetry.space_group_name_H-M   'P 1'
#
loop_
_entity.id
_entity.type
_entity.pdbx_description
1 polymer ?
#
loop_
_entity_poly.entity_id
_entity_poly.type
_entity_poly.pdbx_seq_one_letter_code
_entity_poly.pdbx_strand_id
1 'polypeptide(L)'
;AAAKVLEGAGSTQARLWICPPTRMDEKQLREEGYYGIFAAAGARTEMPGCSLCMGNQARVPDGVTVFSTSTRNFNNRMGKGAQVYLGSAELAAACALLGRIPTPQEYGDIVAKKIDPFAEDLYRYLNFDQIAGFIDEGRVISLEKLPKIEEILGMPT
;
A
#
# COMPACT_ATOMS: atom_id res chain seq x y z
N ALA A 1 -2.14 -8.52 -2.89
CA ALA A 1 -2.30 -9.56 -1.84
C ALA A 1 -3.27 -9.19 -0.72
N ALA A 2 -3.05 -8.11 0.03
CA ALA A 2 -3.91 -7.73 1.17
C ALA A 2 -5.42 -7.67 0.83
N ALA A 3 -5.78 -7.09 -0.32
CA ALA A 3 -7.19 -7.05 -0.74
C ALA A 3 -7.79 -8.46 -0.94
N LYS A 4 -7.03 -9.41 -1.50
CA LYS A 4 -7.50 -10.80 -1.68
C LYS A 4 -7.73 -11.53 -0.36
N VAL A 5 -6.91 -11.26 0.65
CA VAL A 5 -7.15 -11.74 2.01
C VAL A 5 -8.50 -11.21 2.55
N LEU A 6 -8.78 -9.93 2.33
CA LEU A 6 -10.00 -9.25 2.80
C LEU A 6 -11.26 -9.55 1.96
N GLU A 7 -11.10 -10.03 0.72
CA GLU A 7 -12.18 -10.23 -0.24
C GLU A 7 -13.23 -11.21 0.29
N GLY A 8 -14.47 -10.73 0.42
CA GLY A 8 -15.61 -11.50 0.93
C GLY A 8 -15.56 -11.82 2.43
N ALA A 9 -14.63 -11.25 3.19
CA ALA A 9 -14.51 -11.49 4.63
C ALA A 9 -15.39 -10.56 5.50
N GLY A 10 -15.98 -9.52 4.90
CA GLY A 10 -16.72 -8.48 5.62
C GLY A 10 -15.79 -7.49 6.34
N SER A 11 -16.32 -6.79 7.35
CA SER A 11 -15.55 -5.79 8.10
C SER A 11 -14.47 -6.41 8.99
N THR A 12 -13.30 -5.77 9.02
CA THR A 12 -12.17 -6.22 9.84
C THR A 12 -12.44 -6.06 11.34
N GLN A 13 -11.86 -6.95 12.15
CA GLN A 13 -11.98 -6.87 13.61
C GLN A 13 -11.09 -5.77 14.20
N ALA A 14 -9.92 -5.52 13.60
CA ALA A 14 -9.08 -4.37 13.94
C ALA A 14 -9.33 -3.18 13.00
N ARG A 15 -8.98 -1.98 13.48
CA ARG A 15 -8.97 -0.77 12.63
C ARG A 15 -7.87 -0.88 11.58
N LEU A 16 -8.27 -0.92 10.31
CA LEU A 16 -7.36 -1.04 9.18
C LEU A 16 -7.12 0.31 8.50
N TRP A 17 -5.86 0.63 8.22
CA TRP A 17 -5.44 1.79 7.42
C TRP A 17 -4.74 1.31 6.17
N ILE A 18 -5.16 1.80 5.01
CA ILE A 18 -4.57 1.49 3.70
C ILE A 18 -4.04 2.79 3.10
N CYS A 19 -2.76 2.81 2.75
CA CYS A 19 -2.12 3.96 2.12
C CYS A 19 -1.27 3.46 0.94
N PRO A 20 -1.69 3.68 -0.31
CA PRO A 20 -0.83 3.41 -1.46
C PRO A 20 0.39 4.35 -1.46
N PRO A 21 1.54 3.94 -2.02
CA PRO A 21 2.74 4.76 -2.00
C PRO A 21 2.71 5.91 -3.00
N THR A 22 2.05 5.75 -4.16
CA THR A 22 1.94 6.81 -5.18
C THR A 22 0.51 6.96 -5.73
N ARG A 23 0.26 8.07 -6.45
CA ARG A 23 -1.02 8.31 -7.15
C ARG A 23 -1.26 7.31 -8.29
N MET A 24 -0.19 6.76 -8.87
CA MET A 24 -0.29 5.76 -9.94
C MET A 24 -0.78 4.43 -9.37
N ASP A 25 -0.26 4.01 -8.21
CA ASP A 25 -0.75 2.83 -7.50
C ASP A 25 -2.23 3.00 -7.10
N GLU A 26 -2.58 4.16 -6.54
CA GLU A 26 -3.97 4.46 -6.20
C GLU A 26 -4.90 4.35 -7.41
N LYS A 27 -4.52 4.96 -8.55
CA LYS A 27 -5.31 4.92 -9.79
C LYS A 27 -5.52 3.47 -10.24
N GLN A 28 -4.45 2.70 -10.37
CA GLN A 28 -4.51 1.30 -10.81
C GLN A 28 -5.40 0.46 -9.88
N LEU A 29 -5.21 0.57 -8.57
CA LEU A 29 -5.99 -0.18 -7.58
C LEU A 29 -7.47 0.20 -7.58
N ARG A 30 -7.82 1.44 -7.94
CA ARG A 30 -9.21 1.86 -8.11
C ARG A 30 -9.82 1.29 -9.39
N GLU A 31 -9.08 1.35 -10.50
CA GLU A 31 -9.52 0.81 -11.80
C GLU A 31 -9.72 -0.72 -11.74
N GLU A 32 -8.87 -1.43 -11.01
CA GLU A 32 -8.99 -2.87 -10.77
C GLU A 32 -10.05 -3.24 -9.70
N GLY A 33 -10.69 -2.24 -9.07
CA GLY A 33 -11.78 -2.45 -8.11
C GLY A 33 -11.34 -2.81 -6.68
N TYR A 34 -10.05 -2.85 -6.38
CA TYR A 34 -9.54 -3.20 -5.04
C TYR A 34 -9.98 -2.22 -3.94
N TYR A 35 -10.22 -0.96 -4.28
CA TYR A 35 -10.77 0.02 -3.35
C TYR A 35 -12.17 -0.34 -2.84
N GLY A 36 -12.99 -1.03 -3.65
CA GLY A 36 -14.29 -1.54 -3.21
C GLY A 36 -14.15 -2.59 -2.11
N ILE A 37 -13.13 -3.45 -2.22
CA ILE A 37 -12.81 -4.47 -1.21
C ILE A 37 -12.34 -3.81 0.09
N PHE A 38 -11.46 -2.81 0.02
CA PHE A 38 -11.01 -2.08 1.20
C PHE A 38 -12.18 -1.35 1.89
N ALA A 39 -13.09 -0.75 1.13
CA ALA A 39 -14.28 -0.11 1.66
C ALA A 39 -15.22 -1.13 2.34
N ALA A 40 -15.48 -2.28 1.71
CA ALA A 40 -16.28 -3.35 2.31
C ALA A 40 -15.65 -3.91 3.60
N ALA A 41 -14.32 -3.92 3.67
CA ALA A 41 -13.56 -4.30 4.86
C ALA A 41 -13.62 -3.25 5.99
N GLY A 42 -14.20 -2.07 5.74
CA GLY A 42 -14.23 -0.96 6.71
C GLY A 42 -12.87 -0.27 6.87
N ALA A 43 -11.97 -0.42 5.90
CA ALA A 43 -10.65 0.19 5.95
C ALA A 43 -10.71 1.70 5.73
N ARG A 44 -9.88 2.43 6.47
CA ARG A 44 -9.62 3.85 6.22
C ARG A 44 -8.55 3.97 5.15
N THR A 45 -8.91 4.48 3.98
CA THR A 45 -7.96 4.76 2.89
C THR A 45 -7.41 6.17 3.00
N GLU A 46 -6.08 6.29 3.04
CA GLU A 46 -5.38 7.57 3.07
C GLU A 46 -4.92 7.99 1.67
N MET A 47 -4.66 9.29 1.49
CA MET A 47 -4.04 9.78 0.25
C MET A 47 -2.62 9.22 0.11
N PRO A 48 -2.12 9.04 -1.12
CA PRO A 48 -0.79 8.49 -1.34
C PRO A 48 0.32 9.26 -0.63
N GLY A 49 1.18 8.55 0.12
CA GLY A 49 2.28 9.16 0.86
C GLY A 49 2.73 8.34 2.08
N CYS A 50 3.43 9.00 3.01
CA CYS A 50 3.99 8.34 4.19
C CYS A 50 2.95 7.98 5.27
N SER A 51 1.83 8.70 5.33
CA SER A 51 0.75 8.48 6.32
C SER A 51 1.28 8.23 7.75
N LEU A 52 0.90 7.14 8.40
CA LEU A 52 1.28 6.82 9.78
C LEU A 52 2.76 6.43 9.96
N CYS A 53 3.50 6.15 8.87
CA CYS A 53 4.89 5.69 8.94
C CYS A 53 5.81 6.69 9.69
N MET A 54 5.53 7.99 9.49
CA MET A 54 6.29 9.05 10.17
C MET A 54 5.70 9.48 11.50
N GLY A 55 4.37 9.39 11.65
CA GLY A 55 3.64 9.81 12.86
C GLY A 55 3.68 11.32 13.14
N ASN A 56 3.97 12.13 12.12
CA ASN A 56 4.00 13.60 12.18
C ASN A 56 2.64 14.25 11.89
N GLN A 57 1.68 13.51 11.34
CA GLN A 57 0.34 13.98 11.01
C GLN A 57 -0.70 13.06 11.68
N ALA A 58 -1.22 12.07 10.95
CA ALA A 58 -2.08 11.05 11.51
C ALA A 58 -1.28 10.17 12.49
N ARG A 59 -1.90 9.87 13.64
CA ARG A 59 -1.35 9.01 14.68
C ARG A 59 -2.39 7.98 15.12
N VAL A 60 -1.92 6.83 15.57
CA VAL A 60 -2.78 5.84 16.22
C VAL A 60 -3.18 6.32 17.62
N PRO A 61 -4.29 5.82 18.19
CA PRO A 61 -4.66 6.14 19.57
C PRO A 61 -3.57 5.72 20.57
N ASP A 62 -3.57 6.35 21.73
CA ASP A 62 -2.56 6.09 22.77
C ASP A 62 -2.66 4.66 23.31
N GLY A 63 -1.51 4.03 23.56
CA GLY A 63 -1.42 2.72 24.21
C GLY A 63 -1.87 1.52 23.38
N VAL A 64 -2.17 1.70 22.09
CA VAL A 64 -2.67 0.59 21.24
C VAL A 64 -1.54 -0.29 20.72
N THR A 65 -1.88 -1.53 20.40
CA THR A 65 -1.02 -2.43 19.62
C THR A 65 -1.25 -2.21 18.13
N VAL A 66 -0.18 -2.10 17.35
CA VAL A 66 -0.22 -1.90 15.89
C VAL A 66 0.60 -2.96 15.20
N PHE A 67 0.05 -3.54 14.14
CA PHE A 67 0.82 -4.29 13.16
C PHE A 67 1.00 -3.42 11.92
N SER A 68 2.22 -3.24 11.43
CA SER A 68 2.54 -2.27 10.39
C SER A 68 3.52 -2.82 9.35
N THR A 69 3.31 -2.44 8.09
CA THR A 69 4.24 -2.69 6.97
C THR A 69 5.26 -1.58 6.78
N SER A 70 5.28 -0.59 7.69
CA SER A 70 6.26 0.49 7.68
C SER A 70 7.68 0.01 8.00
N THR A 71 8.65 0.92 7.96
CA THR A 71 10.07 0.58 8.14
C THR A 71 10.56 0.66 9.59
N ARG A 72 9.81 1.25 10.53
CA ARG A 72 10.31 1.59 11.88
C ARG A 72 9.22 1.45 12.95
N ASN A 73 9.60 0.92 14.12
CA ASN A 73 8.71 0.69 15.26
C ASN A 73 9.21 1.28 16.59
N PHE A 74 10.02 2.35 16.55
CA PHE A 74 10.53 3.01 17.76
C PHE A 74 9.39 3.52 18.65
N ASN A 75 9.66 3.57 19.96
CA ASN A 75 8.72 4.09 20.95
C ASN A 75 8.18 5.47 20.54
N ASN A 76 6.86 5.65 20.67
CA ASN A 76 6.13 6.87 20.32
C ASN A 76 6.12 7.26 18.83
N ARG A 77 6.66 6.44 17.93
CA ARG A 77 6.73 6.75 16.49
C ARG A 77 5.36 6.94 15.87
N MET A 78 4.47 5.96 15.97
CA MET A 78 3.13 6.00 15.35
C MET A 78 2.06 6.61 16.25
N GLY A 79 2.27 6.58 17.56
CA GLY A 79 1.31 7.01 18.59
C GLY A 79 1.94 6.88 19.96
N LYS A 80 1.45 7.63 20.96
CA LYS A 80 2.05 7.64 22.29
C LYS A 80 1.81 6.30 22.99
N GLY A 81 2.88 5.69 23.49
CA GLY A 81 2.80 4.38 24.15
C GLY A 81 2.31 3.23 23.25
N ALA A 82 2.27 3.42 21.92
CA ALA A 82 1.85 2.38 21.01
C ALA A 82 2.93 1.30 20.87
N GLN A 83 2.52 0.02 20.92
CA GLN A 83 3.41 -1.11 20.68
C GLN A 83 3.30 -1.56 19.24
N VAL A 84 4.37 -1.37 18.45
CA VAL A 84 4.33 -1.58 16.99
C VAL A 84 5.15 -2.82 16.59
N TYR A 85 4.50 -3.72 15.85
CA TYR A 85 5.09 -4.91 15.24
C TYR A 85 5.21 -4.72 13.73
N LEU A 86 6.33 -5.14 13.16
CA LEU A 86 6.60 -5.01 11.73
C LEU A 86 6.42 -6.36 11.03
N GLY A 87 5.89 -6.34 9.81
CA GLY A 87 5.80 -7.52 8.97
C GLY A 87 5.21 -7.25 7.59
N SER A 88 4.84 -8.32 6.88
CA SER A 88 4.35 -8.24 5.50
C SER A 88 2.91 -7.74 5.38
N ALA A 89 2.51 -7.36 4.16
CA ALA A 89 1.15 -6.90 3.89
C ALA A 89 0.11 -8.02 3.99
N GLU A 90 0.48 -9.24 3.62
CA GLU A 90 -0.33 -10.45 3.78
C GLU A 90 -0.66 -10.70 5.25
N LEU A 91 0.37 -10.67 6.10
CA LEU A 91 0.20 -10.87 7.54
C LEU A 91 -0.56 -9.70 8.17
N ALA A 92 -0.33 -8.46 7.72
CA ALA A 92 -1.10 -7.31 8.18
C ALA A 92 -2.60 -7.45 7.89
N ALA A 93 -2.96 -7.96 6.70
CA ALA A 93 -4.35 -8.22 6.35
C ALA A 93 -4.95 -9.35 7.20
N ALA A 94 -4.21 -10.43 7.46
CA ALA A 94 -4.63 -11.50 8.36
C ALA A 94 -4.83 -10.98 9.81
N CYS A 95 -3.91 -10.15 10.31
CA CYS A 95 -4.03 -9.49 11.61
C CYS A 95 -5.28 -8.60 11.67
N ALA A 96 -5.58 -7.87 10.60
CA ALA A 96 -6.76 -7.01 10.53
C ALA A 96 -8.06 -7.82 10.60
N LEU A 97 -8.13 -8.94 9.86
CA LEU A 97 -9.27 -9.85 9.88
C LEU A 97 -9.50 -10.48 11.25
N LEU A 98 -8.43 -10.95 11.91
CA LEU A 98 -8.55 -11.70 13.16
C LEU A 98 -8.57 -10.82 14.41
N GLY A 99 -8.14 -9.55 14.29
CA GLY A 99 -7.99 -8.64 15.42
C GLY A 99 -6.77 -8.94 16.31
N ARG A 100 -5.93 -9.91 15.93
CA ARG A 100 -4.71 -10.34 16.63
C ARG A 100 -3.69 -10.91 15.64
N ILE A 101 -2.46 -11.08 16.09
CA ILE A 101 -1.45 -11.82 15.31
C ILE A 101 -1.88 -13.30 15.24
N PRO A 102 -1.99 -13.89 14.03
CA PRO A 102 -2.36 -15.29 13.86
C PRO A 102 -1.25 -16.23 14.33
N THR A 103 -1.62 -17.49 14.59
CA THR A 103 -0.66 -18.59 14.66
C THR A 103 -0.11 -18.91 13.25
N PRO A 104 1.04 -19.59 13.14
CA PRO A 104 1.59 -19.99 11.84
C PRO A 104 0.61 -20.83 11.01
N GLN A 105 -0.17 -21.71 11.65
CA GLN A 105 -1.18 -22.53 10.98
C GLN A 105 -2.30 -21.66 10.41
N GLU A 106 -2.89 -20.78 11.22
CA GLU A 106 -3.95 -19.87 10.77
C GLU A 106 -3.49 -18.99 9.61
N TYR A 107 -2.25 -18.49 9.67
CA TYR A 107 -1.66 -17.71 8.59
C TYR A 107 -1.50 -18.56 7.32
N GLY A 108 -0.94 -19.77 7.44
CA GLY A 108 -0.78 -20.70 6.32
C GLY A 108 -2.11 -21.02 5.63
N ASP A 109 -3.16 -21.27 6.40
CA ASP A 109 -4.50 -21.57 5.88
C ASP A 109 -5.10 -20.38 5.13
N ILE A 110 -4.90 -19.15 5.63
CA ILE A 110 -5.34 -17.92 4.95
C ILE A 110 -4.60 -17.76 3.63
N VAL A 111 -3.27 -17.92 3.62
CA VAL A 111 -2.44 -17.78 2.40
C VAL A 111 -2.85 -18.81 1.36
N ALA A 112 -2.92 -20.08 1.74
CA ALA A 112 -3.29 -21.18 0.85
C ALA A 112 -4.68 -20.98 0.22
N LYS A 113 -5.64 -20.42 0.98
CA LYS A 113 -7.00 -20.23 0.50
C LYS A 113 -7.21 -18.94 -0.30
N LYS A 114 -6.54 -17.85 0.08
CA LYS A 114 -6.85 -16.49 -0.41
C LYS A 114 -5.78 -15.91 -1.32
N ILE A 115 -4.56 -16.43 -1.30
CA ILE A 115 -3.41 -15.86 -2.03
C ILE A 115 -2.93 -16.83 -3.09
N ASP A 116 -2.61 -18.07 -2.71
CA ASP A 116 -2.02 -19.08 -3.61
C ASP A 116 -2.80 -19.30 -4.92
N PRO A 117 -4.15 -19.32 -4.93
CA PRO A 117 -4.92 -19.46 -6.18
C PRO A 117 -4.72 -18.33 -7.19
N PHE A 118 -4.13 -17.22 -6.77
CA PHE A 118 -3.92 -16.01 -7.58
C PHE A 118 -2.44 -15.64 -7.70
N ALA A 119 -1.51 -16.45 -7.19
CA ALA A 119 -0.10 -16.08 -7.05
C ALA A 119 0.55 -15.60 -8.36
N GLU A 120 0.17 -16.20 -9.50
CA GLU A 120 0.66 -15.85 -10.84
C GLU A 120 0.26 -14.42 -11.30
N ASP A 121 -0.90 -13.91 -10.87
CA ASP A 121 -1.44 -12.62 -11.33
C ASP A 121 -1.37 -11.53 -10.26
N LEU A 122 -1.15 -11.91 -9.00
CA LEU A 122 -1.24 -11.02 -7.85
C LEU A 122 -0.03 -10.07 -7.70
N TYR A 123 1.16 -10.52 -8.11
CA TYR A 123 2.43 -9.83 -7.90
C TYR A 123 2.97 -9.19 -9.19
N ARG A 124 2.08 -8.46 -9.88
CA ARG A 124 2.44 -7.67 -11.06
C ARG A 124 2.90 -6.27 -10.64
N TYR A 125 3.97 -5.80 -11.27
CA TYR A 125 4.48 -4.45 -11.08
C TYR A 125 3.88 -3.48 -12.10
N LEU A 126 3.85 -2.19 -11.75
CA LEU A 126 3.49 -1.13 -12.68
C LEU A 126 4.66 -0.86 -13.64
N ASN A 127 4.61 -1.46 -14.82
CA ASN A 127 5.51 -1.19 -15.93
C ASN A 127 4.87 -0.13 -16.86
N PHE A 128 5.25 1.15 -16.69
CA PHE A 128 4.61 2.26 -17.40
C PHE A 128 4.70 2.20 -18.93
N ASP A 129 5.74 1.55 -19.45
CA ASP A 129 5.93 1.25 -20.88
C ASP A 129 4.93 0.23 -21.42
N GLN A 130 4.36 -0.61 -20.55
CA GLN A 130 3.39 -1.65 -20.90
C GLN A 130 1.94 -1.21 -20.70
N ILE A 131 1.71 -0.03 -20.11
CA ILE A 131 0.38 0.52 -19.90
C ILE A 131 -0.08 1.21 -21.20
N ALA A 132 -1.15 0.67 -21.78
CA ALA A 132 -1.74 1.22 -23.00
C ALA A 132 -2.09 2.71 -22.85
N GLY A 133 -1.57 3.54 -23.76
CA GLY A 133 -1.83 4.98 -23.79
C GLY A 133 -1.04 5.82 -22.77
N PHE A 134 -0.18 5.22 -21.93
CA PHE A 134 0.58 5.98 -20.92
C PHE A 134 1.57 6.99 -21.54
N ILE A 135 2.22 6.60 -22.64
CA ILE A 135 3.17 7.47 -23.38
C ILE A 135 2.42 8.67 -23.99
N ASP A 136 1.18 8.46 -24.40
CA ASP A 136 0.35 9.47 -25.06
C ASP A 136 -0.22 10.52 -24.09
N GLU A 137 -0.11 10.30 -22.77
CA GLU A 137 -0.54 11.26 -21.73
C GLU A 137 0.38 12.50 -21.62
N GLY A 138 1.36 12.66 -22.51
CA GLY A 138 2.27 13.82 -22.52
C GLY A 138 3.29 13.83 -21.37
N ARG A 139 3.43 12.70 -20.65
CA ARG A 139 4.40 12.53 -19.55
C ARG A 139 5.77 12.07 -20.02
N VAL A 140 5.89 11.73 -21.30
CA VAL A 140 7.13 11.26 -21.93
C VAL A 140 7.59 12.33 -22.93
N ILE A 141 8.80 12.84 -22.74
CA ILE A 141 9.45 13.78 -23.65
C ILE A 141 10.37 12.96 -24.57
N SER A 142 10.26 13.12 -25.89
CA SER A 142 11.21 12.49 -26.81
C SER A 142 12.60 13.11 -26.68
N LEU A 143 13.65 12.35 -26.96
CA LEU A 143 15.04 12.84 -26.87
C LEU A 143 15.27 14.11 -27.70
N GLU A 144 14.60 14.22 -28.84
CA GLU A 144 14.64 15.38 -29.74
C GLU A 144 14.02 16.64 -29.12
N LYS A 145 13.10 16.48 -28.16
CA LYS A 145 12.40 17.55 -27.45
C LYS A 145 13.02 17.85 -26.09
N LEU A 146 14.07 17.10 -25.69
CA LEU A 146 14.80 17.43 -24.47
C LEU A 146 15.61 18.70 -24.71
N PRO A 147 15.44 19.74 -23.86
CA PRO A 147 16.26 20.93 -23.96
C PRO A 147 17.74 20.55 -23.77
N LYS A 148 18.60 21.16 -24.58
CA LYS A 148 20.04 20.93 -24.47
C LYS A 148 20.54 21.43 -23.12
N ILE A 149 21.53 20.76 -22.53
CA ILE A 149 22.00 21.12 -21.18
C ILE A 149 22.56 22.54 -21.16
N GLU A 150 23.13 22.99 -22.27
CA GLU A 150 23.62 24.34 -22.50
C GLU A 150 22.49 25.38 -22.44
N GLU A 151 21.31 25.05 -22.99
CA GLU A 151 20.12 25.93 -22.94
C GLU A 151 19.51 26.00 -21.54
N ILE A 152 19.50 24.88 -20.80
CA ILE A 152 18.99 24.84 -19.41
C ILE A 152 19.90 25.66 -18.48
N LEU A 153 21.21 25.56 -18.67
CA LEU A 153 22.22 26.20 -17.82
C LEU A 153 22.62 27.60 -18.30
N GLY A 154 22.09 28.06 -19.44
CA GLY A 154 22.40 29.37 -20.02
C GLY A 154 23.85 29.50 -20.48
N MET A 155 24.49 28.40 -20.89
CA MET A 155 25.84 28.41 -21.42
C MET A 155 25.84 28.88 -22.88
N PRO A 156 26.82 29.70 -23.29
CA PRO A 156 26.95 30.07 -24.70
C PRO A 156 27.27 28.82 -25.53
N THR A 157 26.49 28.62 -26.60
CA THR A 157 26.70 27.59 -27.63
C THR A 157 27.91 27.89 -28.50
#